data_AF-A0A3P7LLL0-F1
#
_entry.id   AF-A0A3P7LLL0-F1
#
_cell.length_a   1.000
_cell.length_b   1.000
_cell.length_c   1.000
_cell.angle_alpha   90.00
_cell.angle_beta   90.00
_cell.angle_gamma   90.00
#
_symmetry.space_group_name_H-M   'P 1'
#
loop_
_entity.id
_entity.type
_entity.pdbx_description
1 polymer ?
#
loop_
_entity_poly.entity_id
_entity_poly.type
_entity_poly.pdbx_seq_one_letter_code
_entity_poly.pdbx_strand_id
1 'polypeptide(L)'
;MVILKMRLQLKIDGIKQFKGSGDYLLSILCRIRHFVISQPFVVGAFSGSGRPEPLDSLLEDCDSEVTELLADGLSTKLSHG
;
A
#
# COMPACT_ATOMS: atom_id res chain seq x y z
N MET A 1 -5.82 -17.40 -23.63
CA MET A 1 -5.33 -16.23 -22.87
C MET A 1 -5.24 -16.63 -21.40
N VAL A 2 -4.06 -16.57 -20.80
CA VAL A 2 -3.87 -16.89 -19.37
C VAL A 2 -4.13 -15.62 -18.58
N ILE A 3 -5.13 -15.63 -17.70
CA ILE A 3 -5.42 -14.50 -16.81
C ILE A 3 -4.74 -14.76 -15.47
N LEU A 4 -3.74 -13.95 -15.14
CA LEU A 4 -3.10 -13.96 -13.83
C LEU A 4 -4.06 -13.37 -12.80
N LYS A 5 -4.47 -14.19 -11.82
CA LYS A 5 -5.27 -13.74 -10.67
C LYS A 5 -4.38 -13.51 -9.46
N MET A 6 -4.26 -12.26 -9.03
CA MET A 6 -3.48 -11.88 -7.84
C MET A 6 -4.36 -11.24 -6.77
N ARG A 7 -3.99 -11.37 -5.49
CA ARG A 7 -4.67 -10.70 -4.38
C ARG A 7 -3.68 -9.78 -3.71
N LEU A 8 -3.90 -8.48 -3.82
CA LEU A 8 -3.04 -7.46 -3.24
C LEU A 8 -3.68 -6.97 -1.95
N GLN A 9 -2.90 -6.92 -0.88
CA GLN A 9 -3.30 -6.33 0.40
C GLN A 9 -2.36 -5.17 0.71
N LEU A 10 -2.94 -3.98 0.86
CA LEU A 10 -2.21 -2.78 1.28
C LEU A 10 -2.50 -2.50 2.75
N LYS A 11 -1.47 -2.06 3.47
CA LYS A 11 -1.56 -1.60 4.85
C LYS A 11 -0.62 -0.42 5.06
N ILE A 12 -1.09 0.62 5.72
CA ILE A 12 -0.23 1.69 6.20
C ILE A 12 0.25 1.31 7.60
N ASP A 13 1.57 1.18 7.74
CA ASP A 13 2.22 0.96 9.03
C ASP A 13 3.05 2.18 9.40
N GLY A 14 3.19 2.45 10.70
CA GLY A 14 3.74 3.72 11.14
C GLY A 14 4.51 3.60 12.44
N ILE A 15 5.65 4.29 12.49
CA ILE A 15 6.42 4.46 13.71
C ILE A 15 6.56 5.96 13.93
N LYS A 16 6.23 6.44 15.15
CA LYS A 16 6.61 7.80 15.54
C LYS A 16 8.15 7.88 15.50
N GLN A 17 8.70 8.76 14.67
CA GLN A 17 10.15 8.86 14.48
C GLN A 17 10.84 9.30 15.77
N PHE A 18 10.22 10.21 16.54
CA PHE A 18 10.74 10.69 17.81
C PHE A 18 9.62 11.03 18.80
N LYS A 19 9.80 10.69 20.09
CA LYS A 19 8.91 11.16 21.15
C LYS A 19 9.04 12.69 21.25
N GLY A 20 8.04 13.41 20.74
CA GLY A 20 7.91 14.86 20.92
C GLY A 20 8.14 15.73 19.69
N SER A 21 8.65 15.20 18.56
CA SER A 21 8.86 16.03 17.35
C SER A 21 7.59 16.30 16.55
N GLY A 22 6.54 15.50 16.77
CA GLY A 22 5.32 15.57 15.96
C GLY A 22 5.48 14.97 14.57
N ASP A 23 6.67 14.48 14.21
CA ASP A 23 6.93 13.88 12.90
C ASP A 23 6.52 12.40 12.85
N TYR A 24 6.00 12.02 11.68
CA TYR A 24 5.55 10.67 11.38
C TYR A 24 6.38 10.09 10.24
N LEU A 25 6.79 8.83 10.38
CA LEU A 25 7.21 7.99 9.27
C LEU A 25 6.14 6.91 9.09
N LEU A 26 5.53 6.88 7.92
CA LEU A 26 4.55 5.86 7.57
C LEU A 26 5.09 5.09 6.38
N SER A 27 5.13 3.77 6.47
CA SER A 27 5.41 2.88 5.35
C SER A 27 4.10 2.32 4.81
N ILE A 28 3.99 2.29 3.49
CA ILE A 28 2.91 1.60 2.79
C ILE A 28 3.43 0.20 2.49
N LEU A 29 2.81 -0.80 3.10
CA LEU A 29 3.16 -2.20 2.97
C LEU A 29 2.20 -2.89 2.01
N CYS A 30 2.75 -3.56 1.01
CA CYS A 30 2.00 -4.42 0.10
C CYS A 30 2.29 -5.89 0.41
N ARG A 31 1.26 -6.73 0.32
CA ARG A 31 1.38 -8.18 0.41
C ARG A 31 0.60 -8.84 -0.72
N ILE A 32 1.27 -9.68 -1.50
CA ILE A 32 0.62 -10.54 -2.48
C ILE A 32 0.18 -11.83 -1.77
N ARG A 33 -1.13 -12.07 -1.67
CA ARG A 33 -1.67 -13.30 -1.07
C ARG A 33 -1.67 -14.45 -2.07
N HIS A 34 -1.35 -15.65 -1.59
CA HIS A 34 -1.26 -16.90 -2.34
C HIS A 34 -0.13 -16.99 -3.37
N PHE A 35 0.88 -16.13 -3.25
CA PHE A 35 2.16 -16.29 -3.95
C PHE A 35 3.20 -16.93 -3.02
N VAL A 36 4.26 -17.53 -3.59
CA VAL A 36 5.35 -18.21 -2.84
C VAL A 36 6.00 -17.26 -1.82
N ILE A 37 6.01 -15.96 -2.11
CA ILE A 37 6.45 -14.90 -1.19
C ILE A 37 5.21 -14.28 -0.56
N SER A 38 4.98 -14.60 0.72
CA SER A 38 3.83 -14.10 1.47
C SER A 38 4.19 -12.98 2.47
N GLN A 39 5.43 -12.54 2.53
CA GLN A 39 5.82 -11.44 3.43
C GLN A 39 5.41 -10.08 2.84
N PRO A 40 4.90 -9.15 3.67
CA PRO A 40 4.72 -7.77 3.24
C PRO A 40 6.04 -7.12 2.85
N PHE A 41 6.02 -6.25 1.85
CA PHE A 41 7.16 -5.43 1.41
C PHE A 41 6.73 -3.97 1.28
N VAL A 42 7.69 -3.05 1.41
CA VAL A 42 7.42 -1.61 1.30
C VAL A 42 7.23 -1.24 -0.17
N VAL A 43 6.13 -0.55 -0.47
CA VAL A 43 5.85 0.02 -1.81
C VAL A 43 5.88 1.54 -1.82
N GLY A 44 5.81 2.17 -0.65
CA GLY A 44 5.92 3.62 -0.52
C GLY A 44 6.18 4.03 0.92
N ALA A 45 6.57 5.29 1.11
CA ALA A 45 6.76 5.86 2.44
C ALA A 45 6.39 7.35 2.46
N PHE A 46 5.82 7.78 3.58
CA PHE A 46 5.53 9.18 3.90
C PHE A 46 6.38 9.62 5.09
N SER A 47 6.96 10.82 4.99
CA SER A 47 7.63 11.50 6.10
C SER A 47 7.16 12.94 6.17
N GLY A 48 6.63 13.37 7.31
CA GLY A 48 6.13 14.73 7.49
C GLY A 48 5.73 15.05 8.92
N SER A 49 5.47 16.33 9.16
CA SER A 49 4.95 16.82 10.43
C SER A 49 3.46 16.51 10.51
N GLY A 50 3.07 15.78 11.56
CA GLY A 50 1.71 15.29 11.73
C GLY A 50 1.40 14.04 10.90
N ARG A 51 0.29 13.39 11.26
CA ARG A 51 -0.26 12.26 10.49
C ARG A 51 -1.09 12.86 9.34
N PRO A 52 -0.93 12.39 8.10
CA PRO A 52 -1.80 12.81 7.01
C PRO A 52 -3.25 12.41 7.32
N GLU A 53 -4.17 13.35 7.11
CA GLU A 53 -5.61 13.14 7.28
C GLU A 53 -6.35 13.57 6.01
N PRO A 54 -7.17 12.69 5.41
CA PRO A 54 -7.39 11.29 5.79
C PRO A 54 -6.17 10.42 5.45
N LEU A 55 -5.90 9.40 6.26
CA LEU A 55 -4.74 8.51 6.06
C LEU A 55 -4.78 7.80 4.70
N ASP A 56 -5.98 7.50 4.22
CA ASP A 56 -6.24 6.80 2.96
C ASP A 56 -5.81 7.61 1.73
N SER A 57 -5.60 8.93 1.87
CA SER A 57 -5.03 9.77 0.79
C SER A 57 -3.65 9.29 0.33
N LEU A 58 -2.90 8.60 1.20
CA LEU A 58 -1.62 7.99 0.85
C LEU A 58 -1.74 6.82 -0.12
N LEU A 59 -2.95 6.29 -0.34
CA LEU A 59 -3.22 5.16 -1.21
C LEU A 59 -3.82 5.55 -2.55
N GLU A 60 -4.23 6.82 -2.74
CA GLU A 60 -4.92 7.27 -3.96
C GLU A 60 -4.10 7.00 -5.23
N ASP A 61 -2.80 7.32 -5.21
CA ASP A 61 -1.89 7.04 -6.31
C ASP A 61 -1.81 5.52 -6.59
N CYS A 62 -1.77 4.70 -5.53
CA CYS A 62 -1.71 3.25 -5.64
C CYS A 62 -3.02 2.65 -6.17
N ASP A 63 -4.17 3.18 -5.77
CA ASP A 63 -5.49 2.78 -6.30
C ASP A 63 -5.59 3.06 -7.80
N SER A 64 -5.05 4.21 -8.26
CA SER A 64 -4.99 4.55 -9.68
C SER A 64 -4.10 3.59 -10.45
N GLU A 65 -2.87 3.36 -9.98
CA GLU A 65 -1.94 2.41 -10.60
C GLU A 65 -2.51 0.99 -10.69
N VAL A 66 -3.16 0.51 -9.62
CA VAL A 66 -3.81 -0.80 -9.64
C VAL A 66 -4.96 -0.84 -10.64
N THR A 67 -5.72 0.25 -10.77
CA THR A 67 -6.80 0.36 -11.76
C THR A 67 -6.26 0.31 -13.20
N GLU A 68 -5.14 0.96 -13.48
CA GLU A 68 -4.47 0.91 -14.78
C GLU A 68 -3.97 -0.51 -15.09
N LEU A 69 -3.35 -1.19 -14.12
CA LEU A 69 -2.93 -2.58 -14.27
C LEU A 69 -4.12 -3.52 -14.57
N LEU A 70 -5.28 -3.26 -13.96
CA LEU A 70 -6.50 -4.02 -14.24
C LEU A 70 -6.99 -3.79 -15.68
N ALA A 71 -6.88 -2.56 -16.20
CA ALA A 71 -7.24 -2.23 -17.57
C ALA A 71 -6.30 -2.92 -18.59
N ASP A 72 -5.03 -3.10 -18.24
CA ASP A 72 -4.02 -3.78 -19.07
C ASP A 72 -4.12 -5.33 -19.05
N GLY A 73 -5.15 -5.88 -18.42
CA GLY A 73 -5.49 -7.31 -18.46
C GLY A 73 -5.03 -8.12 -17.25
N LEU A 74 -4.51 -7.47 -16.20
CA LEU A 74 -4.29 -8.12 -14.91
C LEU A 74 -5.64 -8.30 -14.18
N SER A 75 -5.87 -9.43 -13.53
CA SER A 75 -7.05 -9.62 -12.68
C SER A 75 -6.63 -9.63 -11.22
N THR A 76 -6.88 -8.55 -10.48
CA THR A 76 -6.55 -8.48 -9.05
C THR A 76 -7.76 -8.13 -8.18
N LYS A 77 -7.70 -8.53 -6.91
CA LYS A 77 -8.58 -8.01 -5.85
C LYS A 77 -7.71 -7.21 -4.88
N LEU A 78 -7.96 -5.91 -4.80
CA LEU A 78 -7.36 -5.00 -3.84
C LEU A 78 -8.15 -5.01 -2.53
N SER A 79 -7.45 -4.90 -1.41
CA SER A 79 -8.07 -4.72 -0.09
C SER A 79 -7.19 -3.86 0.80
N HIS A 80 -7.81 -2.87 1.43
CA HIS A 80 -7.28 -2.10 2.56
C HIS A 80 -7.42 -2.95 3.84
N GLY A 81 -6.35 -3.05 4.62
CA GLY A 81 -6.28 -3.86 5.84
C GLY A 81 -5.86 -3.08 7.06
#